data_AF-A0A7Y6QCM0-F1
#
_entry.id   AF-A0A7Y6QCM0-F1
#
_cell.length_a   1.000
_cell.length_b   1.000
_cell.length_c   1.000
_cell.angle_alpha   90.00
_cell.angle_beta   90.00
_cell.angle_gamma   90.00
#
_symmetry.space_group_name_H-M   'P 1'
#
loop_
_entity.id
_entity.type
_entity.pdbx_description
1 polymer ?
#
loop_
_entity_poly.entity_id
_entity_poly.type
_entity_poly.pdbx_seq_one_letter_code
_entity_poly.pdbx_strand_id
1 'polypeptide(L)'
;MPAAAVVTLLSPAAAFASGNAPAFYDGALCKPPYTMQSATELYDAAEKLAKPDTSLLTAYVYKLPSDIGQDGFKTHEVVFAGSSVGVLIEGARADELAARYQLEPEKSSILGTSTKGYARVLPDAEQPTADMGIVSVIARESDAIPGKTLLACEFVSHVDREALKGLEGGN
;
A
#
# COMPACT_ATOMS: atom_id res chain seq x y z
N MET A 1 -17.23 50.17 -26.79
CA MET A 1 -17.49 49.10 -25.82
C MET A 1 -16.94 47.80 -26.39
N PRO A 2 -15.84 47.22 -25.88
CA PRO A 2 -15.52 45.82 -26.16
C PRO A 2 -15.76 44.97 -24.90
N ALA A 3 -16.46 43.86 -25.11
CA ALA A 3 -16.74 42.83 -24.11
C ALA A 3 -15.47 42.03 -23.82
N ALA A 4 -15.10 41.92 -22.54
CA ALA A 4 -14.01 41.08 -22.08
C ALA A 4 -14.52 39.64 -21.92
N ALA A 5 -13.98 38.71 -22.72
CA ALA A 5 -14.18 37.29 -22.54
C ALA A 5 -13.32 36.81 -21.36
N VAL A 6 -13.98 36.33 -20.31
CA VAL A 6 -13.33 35.69 -19.16
C VAL A 6 -12.95 34.27 -19.57
N VAL A 7 -11.66 34.03 -19.79
CA VAL A 7 -11.12 32.68 -19.98
C VAL A 7 -10.92 32.08 -18.59
N THR A 8 -11.78 31.14 -18.21
CA THR A 8 -11.61 30.31 -17.02
C THR A 8 -10.41 29.40 -17.23
N LEU A 9 -9.29 29.71 -16.57
CA LEU A 9 -8.14 28.82 -16.46
C LEU A 9 -8.53 27.61 -15.61
N LEU A 10 -8.86 26.49 -16.24
CA LEU A 10 -8.92 25.20 -15.54
C LEU A 10 -7.51 24.84 -15.09
N SER A 11 -7.27 24.86 -13.77
CA SER A 11 -6.02 24.43 -13.16
C SER A 11 -5.68 22.99 -13.56
N PRO A 12 -4.49 22.70 -14.11
CA PRO A 12 -4.05 21.35 -14.48
C PRO A 12 -3.91 20.39 -13.28
N ALA A 13 -3.84 20.92 -12.06
CA ALA A 13 -3.61 20.14 -10.84
C ALA A 13 -4.69 19.07 -10.57
N ALA A 14 -5.93 19.29 -11.02
CA ALA A 14 -7.00 18.31 -10.86
C ALA A 14 -6.88 17.10 -11.82
N ALA A 15 -6.21 17.26 -12.97
CA ALA A 15 -6.09 16.20 -13.97
C ALA A 15 -4.96 15.19 -13.65
N PHE A 16 -3.91 15.63 -12.95
CA PHE A 16 -2.82 14.73 -12.53
C PHE A 16 -3.18 13.89 -11.30
N ALA A 17 -4.09 14.38 -10.44
CA ALA A 17 -4.54 13.65 -9.25
C ALA A 17 -5.43 12.43 -9.57
N SER A 18 -6.23 12.52 -10.63
CA SER A 18 -7.13 11.44 -11.05
C SER A 18 -6.48 10.36 -11.94
N GLY A 19 -5.27 10.61 -12.48
CA GLY A 19 -4.60 9.65 -13.36
C GLY A 19 -3.94 8.46 -12.64
N ASN A 20 -3.46 8.68 -11.42
CA ASN A 20 -2.72 7.68 -10.64
C ASN A 20 -3.55 7.00 -9.53
N ALA A 21 -4.79 7.44 -9.32
CA ALA A 21 -5.68 6.88 -8.31
C ALA A 21 -5.85 5.35 -8.42
N PRO A 22 -6.07 4.77 -9.62
CA PRO A 22 -6.07 3.32 -9.78
C PRO A 22 -4.70 2.68 -9.47
N ALA A 23 -3.60 3.36 -9.82
CA ALA A 23 -2.25 2.85 -9.67
C ALA A 23 -1.83 2.63 -8.20
N PHE A 24 -2.37 3.40 -7.25
CA PHE A 24 -2.11 3.16 -5.83
C PHE A 24 -2.75 1.87 -5.32
N TYR A 25 -4.01 1.62 -5.69
CA TYR A 25 -4.71 0.39 -5.30
C TYR A 25 -4.11 -0.84 -6.01
N ASP A 26 -3.80 -0.70 -7.30
CA ASP A 26 -3.11 -1.74 -8.06
C ASP A 26 -1.71 -2.02 -7.49
N GLY A 27 -0.97 -0.98 -7.13
CA GLY A 27 0.32 -1.08 -6.46
C GLY A 27 0.25 -1.86 -5.14
N ALA A 28 -0.80 -1.65 -4.35
CA ALA A 28 -1.07 -2.43 -3.12
C ALA A 28 -1.37 -3.92 -3.40
N LEU A 29 -1.75 -4.27 -4.62
CA LEU A 29 -1.96 -5.65 -5.08
C LEU A 29 -0.76 -6.20 -5.85
N CYS A 30 0.39 -5.52 -5.83
CA CYS A 30 1.56 -5.82 -6.63
C CYS A 30 1.28 -5.85 -8.14
N LYS A 31 0.51 -4.88 -8.64
CA LYS A 31 0.19 -4.73 -10.06
C LYS A 31 0.67 -3.36 -10.57
N PRO A 32 1.62 -3.31 -11.52
CA PRO A 32 2.44 -4.42 -12.02
C PRO A 32 3.32 -5.03 -10.91
N PRO A 33 3.98 -6.19 -11.15
CA PRO A 33 4.87 -6.80 -10.18
C PRO A 33 5.86 -5.80 -9.57
N TYR A 34 6.09 -5.94 -8.26
CA TYR A 34 6.86 -4.99 -7.49
C TYR A 34 8.29 -4.85 -8.01
N THR A 35 8.71 -3.60 -8.18
CA THR A 35 10.11 -3.22 -8.33
C THR A 35 10.39 -2.03 -7.42
N MET A 36 11.66 -1.82 -7.06
CA MET A 36 12.05 -0.62 -6.33
C MET A 36 11.70 0.65 -7.13
N GLN A 37 11.86 0.61 -8.46
CA GLN A 37 11.50 1.73 -9.33
C GLN A 37 10.00 2.06 -9.27
N SER A 38 9.13 1.06 -9.42
CA SER A 38 7.68 1.27 -9.36
C SER A 38 7.22 1.77 -8.00
N ALA A 39 7.85 1.30 -6.91
CA ALA A 39 7.55 1.80 -5.57
C ALA A 39 7.93 3.28 -5.41
N THR A 40 9.11 3.68 -5.92
CA THR A 40 9.55 5.09 -5.94
C THR A 40 8.61 5.96 -6.79
N GLU A 41 8.21 5.51 -7.97
CA GLU A 41 7.30 6.26 -8.84
C GLU A 41 5.93 6.50 -8.17
N LEU A 42 5.40 5.51 -7.44
CA LEU A 42 4.18 5.67 -6.64
C LEU A 42 4.39 6.65 -5.48
N TYR A 43 5.51 6.56 -4.77
CA TYR A 43 5.85 7.49 -3.70
C TYR A 43 5.92 8.94 -4.20
N ASP A 44 6.67 9.19 -5.27
CA ASP A 44 6.80 10.51 -5.89
C ASP A 44 5.47 11.05 -6.40
N ALA A 45 4.57 10.17 -6.85
CA ALA A 45 3.22 10.54 -7.23
C ALA A 45 2.41 10.99 -6.00
N ALA A 46 2.50 10.28 -4.88
CA ALA A 46 1.79 10.63 -3.65
C ALA A 46 2.27 11.96 -3.04
N GLU A 47 3.59 12.21 -3.04
CA GLU A 47 4.18 13.47 -2.56
C GLU A 47 3.68 14.70 -3.32
N LYS A 48 3.41 14.56 -4.61
CA LYS A 48 2.87 15.66 -5.43
C LYS A 48 1.42 16.00 -5.08
N LEU A 49 0.69 15.08 -4.44
CA LEU A 49 -0.73 15.24 -4.10
C LEU A 49 -0.93 15.88 -2.73
N ALA A 50 -0.17 15.43 -1.72
CA ALA A 50 -0.37 15.85 -0.35
C ALA A 50 0.94 15.74 0.46
N LYS A 51 0.95 16.43 1.61
CA LYS A 51 1.97 16.16 2.64
C LYS A 51 1.62 14.86 3.38
N PRO A 52 2.61 14.02 3.70
CA PRO A 52 2.34 12.82 4.46
C PRO A 52 1.98 13.14 5.91
N ASP A 53 1.07 12.34 6.45
CA ASP A 53 0.88 12.15 7.89
C ASP A 53 1.90 11.10 8.36
N THR A 54 2.74 11.49 9.31
CA THR A 54 3.81 10.67 9.90
C THR A 54 3.52 10.31 11.36
N SER A 55 2.27 10.44 11.81
CA SER A 55 1.85 10.08 13.17
C SER A 55 1.99 8.57 13.44
N LEU A 56 1.92 7.75 12.40
CA LEU A 56 2.29 6.34 12.43
C LEU A 56 3.81 6.23 12.29
N LEU A 57 4.52 6.00 13.41
CA LEU A 57 5.98 6.17 13.58
C LEU A 57 6.92 5.35 12.66
N THR A 58 6.41 4.73 11.60
CA THR A 58 7.16 3.93 10.62
C THR A 58 6.57 4.00 9.21
N ALA A 59 5.54 4.85 9.01
CA ALA A 59 4.78 4.90 7.78
C ALA A 59 4.48 6.35 7.38
N TYR A 60 4.52 6.60 6.07
CA TYR A 60 4.03 7.83 5.46
C TYR A 60 2.63 7.58 4.92
N VAL A 61 1.64 8.28 5.46
CA VAL A 61 0.24 8.17 5.02
C VAL A 61 -0.15 9.42 4.23
N TYR A 62 -0.52 9.24 2.97
CA TYR A 62 -0.99 10.30 2.08
C TYR A 62 -2.49 10.24 1.92
N LYS A 63 -3.19 11.32 2.27
CA LYS A 63 -4.63 11.45 2.05
C LYS A 63 -4.90 11.93 0.63
N LEU A 64 -5.59 11.10 -0.13
CA LEU A 64 -6.01 11.40 -1.49
C LEU A 64 -7.20 12.38 -1.48
N PRO A 65 -7.34 13.22 -2.52
CA PRO A 65 -8.44 14.17 -2.63
C PRO A 65 -9.80 13.52 -2.94
N SER A 66 -9.81 12.25 -3.31
CA SER A 66 -11.01 11.48 -3.65
C SER A 66 -10.84 10.02 -3.26
N ASP A 67 -11.95 9.35 -2.96
CA ASP A 67 -11.97 7.90 -2.72
C ASP A 67 -11.51 7.12 -3.95
N ILE A 68 -10.73 6.08 -3.70
CA ILE A 68 -10.35 5.05 -4.65
C ILE A 68 -10.84 3.68 -4.12
N GLY A 69 -10.90 2.69 -4.99
CA GLY A 69 -11.33 1.37 -4.56
C GLY A 69 -11.52 0.38 -5.70
N GLN A 70 -11.46 -0.89 -5.35
CA GLN A 70 -11.76 -2.00 -6.23
C GLN A 70 -12.51 -3.07 -5.44
N ASP A 71 -13.26 -3.94 -6.12
CA ASP A 71 -13.84 -5.14 -5.52
C ASP A 71 -14.79 -4.92 -4.33
N GLY A 72 -15.35 -3.70 -4.21
CA GLY A 72 -16.22 -3.33 -3.09
C GLY A 72 -15.48 -2.79 -1.86
N PHE A 73 -14.16 -2.67 -1.91
CA PHE A 73 -13.35 -2.00 -0.90
C PHE A 73 -13.07 -0.56 -1.29
N LYS A 74 -12.99 0.32 -0.30
CA LYS A 74 -12.74 1.74 -0.47
C LYS A 74 -11.63 2.22 0.45
N THR A 75 -10.95 3.24 -0.02
CA THR A 75 -9.90 3.95 0.70
C THR A 75 -9.71 5.33 0.10
N HIS A 76 -9.19 6.25 0.89
CA HIS A 76 -8.68 7.53 0.43
C HIS A 76 -7.26 7.77 0.96
N GLU A 77 -6.58 6.70 1.38
CA GLU A 77 -5.29 6.77 2.07
C GLU A 77 -4.31 5.77 1.46
N VAL A 78 -3.16 6.29 1.03
CA VAL A 78 -2.03 5.52 0.54
C VAL A 78 -0.95 5.49 1.62
N VAL A 79 -0.31 4.34 1.80
CA VAL A 79 0.70 4.13 2.84
C VAL A 79 1.98 3.62 2.22
N PHE A 80 3.09 4.23 2.64
CA PHE A 80 4.43 3.76 2.35
C PHE A 80 5.13 3.46 3.67
N ALA A 81 5.55 2.21 3.87
CA ALA A 81 6.21 1.75 5.10
C ALA A 81 7.39 0.86 4.74
N GLY A 82 8.61 1.37 4.92
CA GLY A 82 9.82 0.69 4.46
C GLY A 82 9.76 0.42 2.95
N SER A 83 9.87 -0.85 2.57
CA SER A 83 9.76 -1.37 1.20
C SER A 83 8.34 -1.84 0.84
N SER A 84 7.32 -1.29 1.50
CA SER A 84 5.92 -1.61 1.23
C SER A 84 5.19 -0.43 0.60
N VAL A 85 4.35 -0.73 -0.38
CA VAL A 85 3.36 0.19 -0.95
C VAL A 85 1.97 -0.37 -0.68
N GLY A 86 1.11 0.43 -0.07
CA GLY A 86 -0.21 -0.04 0.34
C GLY A 86 -1.27 1.05 0.39
N VAL A 87 -2.46 0.63 0.78
CA VAL A 87 -3.62 1.48 1.05
C VAL A 87 -4.26 1.10 2.38
N LEU A 88 -4.93 2.05 3.04
CA LEU A 88 -5.71 1.77 4.24
C LEU A 88 -7.18 1.62 3.88
N ILE A 89 -7.65 0.39 3.83
CA ILE A 89 -9.05 0.06 3.60
C ILE A 89 -9.88 0.45 4.81
N GLU A 90 -11.03 1.07 4.58
CA GLU A 90 -11.97 1.43 5.64
C GLU A 90 -12.55 0.18 6.31
N GLY A 91 -12.49 0.15 7.65
CA GLY A 91 -12.99 -0.94 8.48
C GLY A 91 -11.98 -2.06 8.75
N ALA A 92 -12.31 -2.92 9.70
CA ALA A 92 -11.65 -4.20 9.93
C ALA A 92 -12.18 -5.22 8.90
N ARG A 93 -11.44 -5.41 7.81
CA ARG A 93 -11.85 -6.12 6.59
C ARG A 93 -10.79 -7.14 6.15
N ALA A 94 -9.83 -7.51 7.01
CA ALA A 94 -8.75 -8.41 6.61
C ALA A 94 -9.26 -9.79 6.16
N ASP A 95 -10.31 -10.33 6.80
CA ASP A 95 -10.94 -11.60 6.41
C ASP A 95 -11.57 -11.54 5.01
N GLU A 96 -12.22 -10.42 4.69
CA GLU A 96 -12.86 -10.21 3.39
C GLU A 96 -11.83 -9.99 2.27
N LEU A 97 -10.76 -9.23 2.57
CA LEU A 97 -9.62 -9.06 1.66
C LEU A 97 -8.92 -10.39 1.41
N ALA A 98 -8.75 -11.21 2.45
CA ALA A 98 -8.15 -12.52 2.34
C ALA A 98 -8.97 -13.44 1.44
N ALA A 99 -10.29 -13.49 1.63
CA ALA A 99 -11.18 -14.24 0.75
C ALA A 99 -11.14 -13.72 -0.69
N ARG A 100 -11.15 -12.39 -0.90
CA ARG A 100 -11.16 -11.79 -2.24
C ARG A 100 -9.86 -12.05 -3.02
N TYR A 101 -8.72 -11.92 -2.35
CA TYR A 101 -7.38 -11.95 -2.96
C TYR A 101 -6.62 -13.25 -2.69
N GLN A 102 -7.31 -14.27 -2.16
CA GLN A 102 -6.80 -15.61 -1.90
C GLN A 102 -5.58 -15.59 -0.97
N LEU A 103 -5.63 -14.77 0.08
CA LEU A 103 -4.56 -14.66 1.06
C LEU A 103 -4.73 -15.74 2.13
N GLU A 104 -3.62 -16.29 2.60
CA GLU A 104 -3.60 -17.28 3.68
C GLU A 104 -3.27 -16.61 5.02
N PRO A 105 -3.78 -17.13 6.15
CA PRO A 105 -3.42 -16.61 7.47
C PRO A 105 -1.90 -16.58 7.63
N GLU A 106 -1.38 -15.45 8.12
CA GLU A 106 0.04 -15.34 8.43
C GLU A 106 0.38 -16.32 9.55
N LYS A 107 1.38 -17.17 9.31
CA LYS A 107 1.88 -18.13 10.31
C LYS A 107 2.77 -17.48 11.35
N SER A 108 3.08 -16.21 11.14
CA SER A 108 3.99 -15.43 11.96
C SER A 108 3.49 -14.00 12.09
N SER A 109 3.48 -13.49 13.32
CA SER A 109 3.28 -12.07 13.59
C SER A 109 4.58 -11.27 13.44
N ILE A 110 5.60 -11.78 12.73
CA ILE A 110 6.98 -11.28 12.67
C ILE A 110 7.08 -9.77 12.37
N LEU A 111 6.11 -9.20 11.65
CA LEU A 111 6.05 -7.75 11.40
C LEU A 111 5.37 -6.95 12.53
N GLY A 112 5.28 -7.62 13.69
CA GLY A 112 5.36 -7.12 15.05
C GLY A 112 4.16 -6.35 15.58
N THR A 113 3.19 -6.03 14.73
CA THR A 113 2.13 -5.09 15.10
C THR A 113 0.74 -5.55 14.71
N SER A 114 0.62 -6.59 13.87
CA SER A 114 -0.70 -7.02 13.40
C SER A 114 -1.42 -7.85 14.45
N THR A 115 -2.68 -7.47 14.72
CA THR A 115 -3.62 -8.26 15.53
C THR A 115 -4.30 -9.35 14.70
N LYS A 116 -4.35 -9.17 13.37
CA LYS A 116 -4.86 -10.14 12.41
C LYS A 116 -4.22 -9.88 11.04
N GLY A 117 -3.56 -10.90 10.48
CA GLY A 117 -2.80 -10.77 9.24
C GLY A 117 -2.98 -11.95 8.29
N TYR A 118 -3.01 -11.63 7.00
CA TYR A 118 -3.02 -12.58 5.88
C TYR A 118 -1.97 -12.20 4.85
N ALA A 119 -1.39 -13.19 4.19
CA ALA A 119 -0.41 -12.98 3.13
C ALA A 119 -0.54 -14.00 2.01
N ARG A 120 -0.13 -13.60 0.80
CA ARG A 120 0.15 -14.50 -0.31
C ARG A 120 1.43 -14.05 -1.00
N VAL A 121 2.42 -14.94 -1.00
CA VAL A 121 3.66 -14.76 -1.74
C VAL A 121 3.35 -14.73 -3.25
N LEU A 122 3.96 -13.81 -3.98
CA LEU A 122 3.82 -13.78 -5.44
C LEU A 122 4.46 -15.02 -6.09
N PRO A 123 3.97 -15.48 -7.25
CA PRO A 123 4.62 -16.55 -8.02
C PRO A 123 6.07 -16.19 -8.38
N ASP A 124 6.94 -17.19 -8.51
CA ASP A 124 8.37 -17.00 -8.80
C ASP A 124 8.65 -16.09 -10.01
N ALA A 125 7.81 -16.15 -11.05
CA ALA A 125 7.94 -15.31 -12.25
C ALA A 125 7.63 -13.82 -12.01
N GLU A 126 6.97 -13.49 -10.91
CA GLU A 126 6.57 -12.13 -10.51
C GLU A 126 7.41 -11.60 -9.33
N GLN A 127 8.31 -12.42 -8.78
CA GLN A 127 9.25 -11.97 -7.77
C GLN A 127 10.31 -11.05 -8.43
N PRO A 128 10.71 -9.94 -7.77
CA PRO A 128 11.97 -9.29 -8.12
C PRO A 128 13.10 -10.31 -7.92
N THR A 129 14.28 -10.07 -8.51
CA THR A 129 15.37 -11.06 -8.58
C THR A 129 15.49 -11.89 -7.30
N ALA A 130 15.43 -13.22 -7.45
CA ALA A 130 15.21 -14.17 -6.35
C ALA A 130 16.29 -14.11 -5.24
N ASP A 131 17.41 -13.45 -5.52
CA ASP A 131 18.52 -13.20 -4.60
C ASP A 131 18.26 -12.08 -3.59
N MET A 132 17.30 -11.19 -3.83
CA MET A 132 17.10 -10.01 -2.97
C MET A 132 16.08 -10.23 -1.84
N GLY A 133 15.03 -11.00 -2.07
CA GLY A 133 13.98 -11.19 -1.08
C GLY A 133 12.70 -11.79 -1.66
N ILE A 134 11.59 -11.58 -0.95
CA ILE A 134 10.28 -12.06 -1.34
C ILE A 134 9.27 -10.91 -1.27
N VAL A 135 8.46 -10.82 -2.32
CA VAL A 135 7.30 -9.94 -2.41
C VAL A 135 6.04 -10.74 -2.12
N SER A 136 5.18 -10.17 -1.28
CA SER A 136 3.88 -10.71 -0.94
C SER A 136 2.81 -9.63 -1.02
N VAL A 137 1.58 -10.04 -1.35
CA VAL A 137 0.39 -9.24 -1.06
C VAL A 137 -0.05 -9.57 0.36
N ILE A 138 -0.28 -8.55 1.17
CA ILE A 138 -0.64 -8.69 2.58
C ILE A 138 -1.94 -7.93 2.90
N ALA A 139 -2.68 -8.41 3.88
CA ALA A 139 -3.80 -7.70 4.49
C ALA A 139 -3.68 -7.79 6.02
N ARG A 140 -3.57 -6.65 6.72
CA ARG A 140 -3.30 -6.61 8.16
C ARG A 140 -4.16 -5.58 8.90
N GLU A 141 -4.74 -6.01 10.01
CA GLU A 141 -5.32 -5.16 11.05
C GLU A 141 -4.30 -4.98 12.18
N SER A 142 -4.29 -3.82 12.83
CA SER A 142 -3.47 -3.57 14.03
C SER A 142 -4.05 -2.46 14.90
N ASP A 143 -3.62 -2.42 16.16
CA ASP A 143 -3.95 -1.33 17.08
C ASP A 143 -3.33 0.02 16.66
N ALA A 144 -2.30 -0.01 15.81
CA ALA A 144 -1.66 1.20 15.28
C ALA A 144 -2.53 1.91 14.22
N ILE A 145 -3.40 1.19 13.53
CA ILE A 145 -4.33 1.75 12.53
C ILE A 145 -5.79 1.37 12.87
N PRO A 146 -6.33 1.89 13.99
CA PRO A 146 -7.61 1.45 14.51
C PRO A 146 -8.74 1.71 13.52
N GLY A 147 -9.59 0.70 13.33
CA GLY A 147 -10.75 0.78 12.44
C GLY A 147 -10.43 0.75 10.95
N LYS A 148 -9.20 0.40 10.56
CA LYS A 148 -8.76 0.24 9.17
C LYS A 148 -8.00 -1.06 8.97
N THR A 149 -7.86 -1.46 7.72
CA THR A 149 -7.05 -2.62 7.31
C THR A 149 -6.00 -2.17 6.31
N LEU A 150 -4.74 -2.47 6.57
CA LEU A 150 -3.66 -2.29 5.61
C LEU A 150 -3.78 -3.38 4.53
N LEU A 151 -3.92 -2.98 3.26
CA LEU A 151 -3.67 -3.83 2.10
C LEU A 151 -2.38 -3.34 1.46
N ALA A 152 -1.38 -4.20 1.28
CA ALA A 152 -0.10 -3.76 0.73
C ALA A 152 0.61 -4.83 -0.09
N CYS A 153 1.43 -4.33 -1.01
CA CYS A 153 2.50 -5.07 -1.64
C CYS A 153 3.77 -4.84 -0.83
N GLU A 154 4.29 -5.91 -0.22
CA GLU A 154 5.40 -5.84 0.73
C GLU A 154 6.58 -6.66 0.21
N PHE A 155 7.72 -6.01 0.09
CA PHE A 155 9.01 -6.67 -0.14
C PHE A 155 9.74 -6.87 1.19
N VAL A 156 10.15 -8.10 1.49
CA VAL A 156 11.00 -8.43 2.64
C VAL A 156 12.28 -9.09 2.14
N SER A 157 13.44 -8.49 2.48
CA SER A 157 14.73 -9.03 2.07
C SER A 157 15.03 -10.38 2.75
N HIS A 158 15.85 -11.24 2.14
CA HIS A 158 16.24 -12.50 2.80
C HIS A 158 16.95 -12.27 4.13
N VAL A 159 17.75 -11.20 4.23
CA VAL A 159 18.42 -10.81 5.47
C VAL A 159 17.40 -10.48 6.55
N ASP A 160 16.40 -9.67 6.22
CA ASP A 160 15.34 -9.34 7.16
C ASP A 160 14.55 -10.60 7.53
N ARG A 161 14.22 -11.48 6.58
CA ARG A 161 13.53 -12.74 6.87
C ARG A 161 14.30 -13.64 7.84
N GLU A 162 15.62 -13.77 7.69
CA GLU A 162 16.44 -14.57 8.60
C GLU A 162 16.55 -13.90 9.98
N ALA A 163 16.72 -12.57 10.04
CA ALA A 163 16.70 -11.83 11.30
C ALA A 163 15.36 -12.03 12.04
N LEU A 164 14.25 -12.01 11.29
CA LEU A 164 12.90 -12.19 11.80
C LEU A 164 12.66 -13.62 12.32
N LYS A 165 13.14 -14.67 11.63
CA LYS A 165 13.12 -16.05 12.13
C LYS A 165 13.88 -16.22 13.46
N GLY A 166 14.98 -15.49 13.62
CA GLY A 166 15.77 -15.49 14.85
C GLY A 166 15.00 -14.95 16.06
N LEU A 167 14.02 -14.07 15.84
CA LEU A 167 13.14 -13.53 16.88
C LEU A 167 11.98 -14.49 17.22
N GLU A 168 11.54 -15.32 16.26
CA GLU A 168 10.50 -16.35 16.48
C GLU A 168 10.96 -17.52 17.34
N GLY A 169 12.24 -17.91 17.23
CA GLY A 169 12.81 -19.01 18.00
C GLY A 169 13.17 -18.68 19.45
N GLY A 170 12.89 -17.45 19.90
CA GLY A 170 13.25 -16.94 21.23
C GLY A 170 12.15 -17.00 22.29
N ASN A 171 11.02 -17.67 22.01
CA ASN A 171 9.88 -17.78 22.93
C ASN A 171 9.66 -19.21 23.41
#